data_AF-D0NQW7-F1
#
_entry.id   AF-D0NQW7-F1
#
_cell.length_a   1.000
_cell.length_b   1.000
_cell.length_c   1.000
_cell.angle_alpha   90.00
_cell.angle_beta   90.00
_cell.angle_gamma   90.00
#
_symmetry.space_group_name_H-M   'P 1'
#
loop_
_entity.id
_entity.type
_entity.pdbx_description
1 polymer ?
#
loop_
_entity_poly.entity_id
_entity_poly.type
_entity_poly.pdbx_seq_one_letter_code
_entity_poly.pdbx_strand_id
1 'polypeptide(L)'
;MGWCNRFIARHPELSLRSGSAAATRKYNRKHMDAAVEMYLAGRPMSEVTQRFPLLHQRTIRRRVLRVQRGEVDKRRGPRPLLEGEPEQELVTWILAMQSQGTTV
;
A
#
# COMPACT_ATOMS: atom_id res chain seq x y z
N MET A 1 -14.66 -0.06 -7.44
CA MET A 1 -13.76 1.12 -7.52
C MET A 1 -12.27 0.75 -7.36
N GLY A 2 -11.74 -0.22 -8.12
CA GLY A 2 -10.36 -0.70 -7.91
C GLY A 2 -9.31 -0.14 -8.86
N TRP A 3 -9.71 0.28 -10.08
CA TRP A 3 -8.78 0.69 -11.13
C TRP A 3 -8.21 2.09 -10.91
N CYS A 4 -9.05 3.09 -10.58
CA CYS A 4 -8.61 4.47 -10.33
C CYS A 4 -7.55 4.54 -9.20
N ASN A 5 -7.81 3.94 -8.05
CA ASN A 5 -6.83 3.88 -6.95
C ASN A 5 -5.50 3.20 -7.35
N ARG A 6 -5.54 2.23 -8.28
CA ARG A 6 -4.33 1.55 -8.79
C ARG A 6 -3.55 2.41 -9.77
N PHE A 7 -4.24 3.13 -10.64
CA PHE A 7 -3.67 4.08 -11.60
C PHE A 7 -2.93 5.22 -10.87
N ILE A 8 -3.58 5.83 -9.87
CA ILE A 8 -2.99 6.90 -9.06
C ILE A 8 -1.79 6.42 -8.23
N ALA A 9 -1.82 5.19 -7.73
CA ALA A 9 -0.65 4.62 -7.04
C ALA A 9 0.56 4.33 -7.97
N ARG A 10 0.42 4.46 -9.29
CA ARG A 10 1.53 4.45 -10.26
C ARG A 10 2.02 5.84 -10.61
N HIS A 11 1.14 6.83 -10.50
CA HIS A 11 1.38 8.22 -10.89
C HIS A 11 1.14 9.15 -9.69
N PRO A 12 2.04 9.16 -8.69
CA PRO A 12 1.90 10.00 -7.50
C PRO A 12 1.87 11.50 -7.80
N GLU A 13 2.33 11.92 -8.99
CA GLU A 13 2.24 13.27 -9.53
C GLU A 13 0.81 13.74 -9.83
N LEU A 14 -0.13 12.80 -9.99
CA LEU A 14 -1.54 13.12 -10.21
C LEU A 14 -2.20 13.48 -8.89
N SER A 15 -2.42 14.78 -8.67
CA SER A 15 -3.09 15.28 -7.47
C SER A 15 -4.61 15.10 -7.58
N LEU A 16 -5.11 13.91 -7.26
CA LEU A 16 -6.49 13.82 -6.79
C LEU A 16 -6.50 14.29 -5.34
N ARG A 17 -7.34 15.29 -5.02
CA ARG A 17 -7.83 15.48 -3.65
C ARG A 17 -8.59 14.21 -3.26
N SER A 18 -7.87 13.15 -2.94
CA SER A 18 -8.48 11.88 -2.55
C SER A 18 -9.16 12.17 -1.22
N GLY A 19 -10.50 12.20 -1.22
CA GLY A 19 -11.28 12.25 0.02
C GLY A 19 -10.72 11.19 0.97
N SER A 20 -10.40 11.60 2.19
CA SER A 20 -9.79 10.76 3.22
C SER A 20 -10.50 9.41 3.27
N ALA A 21 -9.82 8.35 2.83
CA ALA A 21 -10.38 7.00 2.88
C ALA A 21 -10.73 6.70 4.35
N ALA A 22 -12.01 6.40 4.59
CA ALA A 22 -12.53 6.13 5.93
C ALA A 22 -11.61 5.13 6.65
N ALA A 23 -11.08 5.57 7.80
CA ALA A 23 -10.14 4.81 8.60
C ALA A 23 -10.82 3.57 9.18
N THR A 24 -10.86 2.48 8.41
CA THR A 24 -11.13 1.17 8.99
C THR A 24 -10.03 0.88 10.02
N ARG A 25 -10.40 0.35 11.19
CA ARG A 25 -9.54 -0.10 12.31
C ARG A 25 -8.58 -1.24 11.93
N LYS A 26 -8.09 -1.28 10.69
CA LYS A 26 -7.03 -2.19 10.24
C LYS A 26 -5.68 -1.66 10.69
N TYR A 27 -4.82 -2.58 11.07
CA TYR A 27 -3.43 -2.27 11.35
C TYR A 27 -2.77 -1.63 10.12
N ASN A 28 -2.00 -0.57 10.36
CA ASN A 28 -1.25 0.09 9.30
C ASN A 28 -0.10 -0.84 8.85
N ARG A 29 0.28 -0.75 7.58
CA ARG A 29 1.46 -1.42 7.03
C ARG A 29 2.71 -1.17 7.88
N LYS A 30 2.91 0.08 8.29
CA LYS A 30 4.02 0.48 9.17
C LYS A 30 4.05 -0.31 10.48
N HIS A 31 2.89 -0.59 11.08
CA HIS A 31 2.81 -1.40 12.30
C HIS A 31 3.18 -2.86 12.04
N MET A 32 2.82 -3.42 10.88
CA MET A 32 3.22 -4.79 10.53
C MET A 32 4.72 -4.91 10.33
N ASP A 33 5.33 -3.95 9.62
CA ASP A 33 6.78 -3.98 9.36
C ASP A 33 7.55 -3.84 10.68
N ALA A 34 7.16 -2.89 11.54
CA ALA A 34 7.75 -2.72 12.88
C ALA A 34 7.57 -3.95 13.79
N ALA A 35 6.41 -4.61 13.75
CA ALA A 35 6.17 -5.84 14.54
C ALA A 35 7.04 -7.01 14.07
N VAL A 36 7.27 -7.13 12.77
CA VAL A 36 8.13 -8.17 12.19
C VAL A 36 9.59 -7.90 12.54
N GLU A 37 10.06 -6.67 12.41
CA GLU A 37 11.40 -6.27 12.81
C GLU A 37 11.65 -6.55 14.29
N MET A 38 10.71 -6.18 15.16
CA MET A 38 10.80 -6.43 16.60
C MET A 38 10.90 -7.93 16.93
N TYR A 39 10.14 -8.78 16.22
CA TYR A 39 10.24 -10.23 16.40
C TYR A 39 11.55 -10.81 15.86
N LEU A 40 12.00 -10.34 14.70
CA LEU A 40 13.29 -10.75 14.11
C LEU A 40 14.48 -10.29 14.97
N ALA A 41 14.35 -9.18 15.70
CA ALA A 41 15.31 -8.72 16.71
C ALA A 41 15.31 -9.58 17.99
N GLY A 42 14.53 -10.67 18.04
CA GLY A 42 14.53 -11.65 19.13
C GLY A 42 13.55 -11.36 20.27
N ARG A 43 12.69 -10.34 20.15
CA ARG A 43 11.67 -10.06 21.19
C ARG A 43 10.59 -11.15 21.17
N PRO A 44 10.10 -11.59 22.35
CA PRO A 44 9.09 -12.63 22.43
C PRO A 44 7.76 -12.18 21.82
N MET A 45 7.02 -13.12 21.21
CA MET A 45 5.75 -12.83 20.53
C MET A 45 4.71 -12.16 21.45
N SER A 46 4.72 -12.48 22.74
CA SER A 46 3.84 -11.86 23.74
C SER A 46 4.04 -10.34 23.82
N GLU A 47 5.29 -9.90 23.91
CA GLU A 47 5.67 -8.49 23.95
C GLU A 47 5.29 -7.77 22.65
N VAL A 48 5.55 -8.42 21.50
CA VAL A 48 5.18 -7.87 20.18
C VAL A 48 3.66 -7.65 20.10
N THR A 49 2.85 -8.62 20.54
CA THR A 49 1.39 -8.46 20.53
C THR A 49 0.86 -7.44 21.52
N GLN A 50 1.52 -7.29 22.68
CA GLN A 50 1.17 -6.25 23.65
C GLN A 50 1.42 -4.86 23.05
N ARG A 51 2.53 -4.69 22.32
CA ARG A 51 2.88 -3.43 21.65
C ARG A 51 1.97 -3.13 20.47
N PHE A 52 1.52 -4.16 19.75
CA PHE A 52 0.68 -4.04 18.57
C PHE A 52 -0.64 -4.82 18.73
N PRO A 53 -1.60 -4.35 19.55
CA PRO A 53 -2.78 -5.11 19.94
C PRO A 53 -3.75 -5.39 18.77
N LEU A 54 -3.69 -4.61 17.69
CA LEU A 54 -4.47 -4.85 16.47
C LEU A 54 -3.87 -5.96 15.58
N LEU A 55 -2.67 -6.44 15.89
CA LEU A 55 -1.96 -7.49 15.17
C LEU A 55 -2.11 -8.83 15.88
N HIS A 56 -2.86 -9.74 15.26
CA HIS A 56 -2.94 -11.11 15.75
C HIS A 56 -1.62 -11.88 15.52
N GLN A 57 -1.23 -12.72 16.48
CA GLN A 57 0.00 -13.54 16.43
C GLN A 57 0.15 -14.32 15.12
N ARG A 58 -0.94 -14.93 14.63
CA ARG A 58 -0.95 -15.69 13.37
C ARG A 58 -0.57 -14.82 12.17
N THR A 59 -0.89 -13.53 12.20
CA THR A 59 -0.58 -12.57 11.12
C THR A 59 0.90 -12.22 11.14
N ILE A 60 1.45 -11.92 12.32
CA ILE A 60 2.88 -11.61 12.50
C ILE A 60 3.73 -12.82 12.09
N ARG A 61 3.42 -14.03 12.58
CA ARG A 61 4.13 -15.26 12.20
C ARG A 61 4.14 -15.50 10.70
N ARG A 62 2.97 -15.40 10.05
CA ARG A 62 2.90 -15.54 8.59
C ARG A 62 3.76 -14.50 7.87
N ARG A 63 3.83 -13.29 8.39
CA ARG A 63 4.63 -12.22 7.80
C ARG A 63 6.13 -12.45 7.96
N VAL A 64 6.56 -12.86 9.15
CA VAL A 64 7.95 -13.22 9.44
C VAL A 64 8.44 -14.31 8.49
N LEU A 65 7.66 -15.39 8.33
CA LEU A 65 8.02 -16.49 7.41
C LEU A 65 8.20 -16.01 5.97
N ARG A 66 7.36 -15.08 5.50
CA ARG A 66 7.50 -14.49 4.17
C ARG A 66 8.77 -13.67 4.03
N VAL A 67 9.09 -12.84 5.03
CA VAL A 67 10.32 -12.05 5.04
C VAL A 67 11.56 -12.95 5.05
N GLN A 68 11.56 -14.01 5.85
CA GLN A 68 12.65 -14.99 5.89
C GLN A 68 12.84 -15.73 4.55
N ARG A 69 11.76 -15.94 3.79
CA ARG A 69 11.80 -16.50 2.44
C ARG A 69 12.21 -15.49 1.36
N GLY A 70 12.45 -14.23 1.71
CA GLY A 70 12.68 -13.15 0.75
C GLY A 70 11.46 -12.79 -0.08
N GLU A 71 10.25 -13.16 0.36
CA GLU A 71 9.02 -12.82 -0.36
C GLU A 71 8.69 -11.34 -0.19
N VAL A 72 8.85 -10.57 -1.26
CA VAL A 72 8.35 -9.20 -1.34
C VAL A 72 6.84 -9.23 -1.60
N ASP A 73 6.09 -8.27 -1.05
CA ASP A 73 4.70 -8.12 -1.47
C ASP A 73 4.62 -7.69 -2.91
N LYS A 74 4.15 -8.62 -3.73
CA LYS A 74 3.74 -8.32 -5.09
C LYS A 74 2.39 -7.60 -5.04
N ARG A 75 2.22 -6.67 -5.98
CA ARG A 75 0.94 -6.03 -6.23
C ARG A 75 -0.12 -7.11 -6.48
N ARG A 76 -1.29 -6.95 -5.86
CA ARG A 76 -2.43 -7.86 -6.06
C ARG A 76 -3.26 -7.40 -7.26
N GLY A 77 -3.70 -8.36 -8.07
CA GLY A 77 -4.63 -8.13 -9.18
C GLY A 77 -3.99 -8.35 -10.54
N PRO A 78 -4.81 -8.34 -11.60
CA PRO A 78 -4.33 -8.49 -12.97
C PRO A 78 -3.44 -7.32 -13.36
N ARG A 79 -2.55 -7.59 -14.30
CA ARG A 79 -1.70 -6.60 -14.95
C ARG A 79 -2.60 -5.47 -15.50
N PRO A 80 -2.22 -4.19 -15.32
CA PRO A 80 -3.03 -3.07 -15.79
C PRO A 80 -3.32 -3.20 -17.29
N LEU A 81 -4.54 -2.85 -17.69
CA LEU A 81 -5.04 -3.03 -19.06
C LEU A 81 -4.33 -2.11 -20.07
N LEU A 82 -3.94 -0.92 -19.61
CA LEU A 82 -3.16 0.05 -20.37
C LEU A 82 -1.75 0.04 -19.78
N GLU A 83 -0.77 -0.26 -20.62
CA GLU A 83 0.66 -0.17 -20.30
C GLU A 83 1.38 0.53 -21.43
N GLY A 84 2.46 1.25 -21.11
CA GLY A 84 3.26 1.99 -22.08
C GLY A 84 2.65 3.33 -22.46
N GLU A 85 2.78 3.70 -23.74
CA GLU A 85 2.38 5.00 -24.29
C GLU A 85 0.95 5.45 -23.92
N PRO A 86 -0.10 4.61 -24.05
CA PRO A 86 -1.47 5.08 -23.80
C PRO A 86 -1.72 5.53 -22.35
N GLU A 87 -0.98 4.94 -21.40
CA GLU A 87 -1.05 5.39 -20.01
C GLU A 87 -0.35 6.73 -19.81
N GLN A 88 0.80 6.92 -20.45
CA GLN A 88 1.57 8.16 -20.35
C GLN A 88 0.83 9.34 -21.00
N GLU A 89 0.14 9.11 -22.11
CA GLU A 89 -0.74 10.11 -22.74
C GLU A 89 -1.87 10.53 -21.81
N LEU A 90 -2.52 9.58 -21.14
CA LEU A 90 -3.57 9.86 -20.16
C LEU A 90 -3.03 10.68 -18.98
N VAL A 91 -1.86 10.32 -18.44
CA VAL A 91 -1.21 11.06 -17.35
C VAL A 91 -0.89 12.50 -17.78
N THR A 92 -0.33 12.66 -18.97
CA THR A 92 0.02 13.97 -19.54
C THR A 92 -1.23 14.84 -19.72
N TRP A 93 -2.31 14.27 -20.24
CA TRP A 93 -3.59 14.95 -20.41
C TRP A 93 -4.21 15.35 -19.06
N ILE A 94 -4.19 14.48 -18.05
CA ILE A 94 -4.69 14.79 -16.71
C ILE A 94 -3.89 15.93 -16.07
N LEU A 95 -2.56 15.90 -16.16
CA LEU A 95 -1.70 16.97 -15.63
C LEU A 95 -1.95 18.31 -16.33
N ALA A 96 -2.11 18.29 -17.66
CA ALA A 96 -2.42 19.49 -18.42
C ALA A 96 -3.73 20.12 -17.97
N MET A 97 -4.78 19.33 -17.73
CA MET A 97 -6.05 19.84 -17.21
C MET A 97 -5.95 20.37 -15.78
N GLN A 98 -5.22 19.67 -14.90
CA GLN A 98 -4.98 20.13 -13.53
C GLN A 98 -4.25 21.48 -13.51
N SER A 99 -3.29 21.69 -14.43
CA SER A 99 -2.56 22.96 -14.56
C SER A 99 -3.46 24.14 -14.99
N GLN A 100 -4.54 23.83 -15.71
CA GLN A 100 -5.54 24.81 -16.14
C GLN A 100 -6.62 25.09 -15.08
N GLY A 101 -6.50 24.49 -13.89
CA GLY A 101 -7.46 24.63 -12.79
C GLY A 101 -8.70 23.74 -12.93
N THR A 102 -8.75 22.86 -13.92
CA THR A 102 -9.87 21.95 -14.17
C THR A 102 -9.69 20.68 -13.34
N THR A 103 -10.69 20.31 -12.55
CA THR A 103 -10.71 19.04 -11.81
C THR A 103 -11.24 17.91 -12.69
N VAL A 104 -10.53 16.77 -12.70
CA VAL A 104 -10.83 15.56 -13.48
C VAL A 104 -11.37 14.47 -12.56
#